data_AF-A0A8W7PIX7-F1
#
_entry.id   AF-A0A8W7PIX7-F1
#
_cell.length_a   1.000
_cell.length_b   1.000
_cell.length_c   1.000
_cell.angle_alpha   90.00
_cell.angle_beta   90.00
_cell.angle_gamma   90.00
#
_symmetry.space_group_name_H-M   'P 1'
#
loop_
_entity.id
_entity.type
_entity.pdbx_description
1 polymer ?
#
loop_
_entity_poly.entity_id
_entity_poly.type
_entity_poly.pdbx_seq_one_letter_code
_entity_poly.pdbx_strand_id
1 'polypeptide(L)'
;MQYFARLASLEGIRRLYLSSRPYDFVDEMKHIFIACKLFHLEEFTVRDRICFLHNFFMAEMVEFSECNERDRLLLLAVLDMQVVHKMKDAISIPLFLYVGSITLALLVRKCVYFSDETLSLEIFDRWNFNKLQMIPNFVETNLKNLDIDKTGATDAVSFNAAQIQITDEVNYTLLQRHFLLAVWVIFDKAIRAQLLSGHELQEASQYIEYLAEAKEKAGIIMGVQDDVPMFKHRMFAEYFAACWLRQNRDRVKQLSYFRSRSYWIKETFQIRDFFDRLVLEESPGLLVGVVGLCQVVVQASGHQHHAGGAGASLSGSFMQLDEVKALHPKHLQLLKRAVKAFEGTIDQSKLDPAGKEAVKRMALEQFMGRLAEKKRKAHGH
;
A
#
# COMPACT_ATOMS: atom_id res chain seq x y z
N MET A 1 30.73 -6.25 10.06
CA MET A 1 31.00 -6.24 11.52
C MET A 1 32.47 -5.98 11.89
N GLN A 2 33.45 -6.58 11.20
CA GLN A 2 34.89 -6.31 11.46
C GLN A 2 35.31 -4.83 11.37
N TYR A 3 34.71 -4.05 10.46
CA TYR A 3 34.96 -2.61 10.36
C TYR A 3 34.55 -1.85 11.63
N PHE A 4 33.38 -2.14 12.19
CA PHE A 4 32.91 -1.51 13.43
C PHE A 4 33.77 -1.92 14.64
N ALA A 5 34.26 -3.16 14.67
CA ALA A 5 35.21 -3.60 15.69
C ALA A 5 36.52 -2.78 15.63
N ARG A 6 37.04 -2.52 14.43
CA ARG A 6 38.21 -1.65 14.23
C ARG A 6 37.95 -0.20 14.64
N LEU A 7 36.76 0.34 14.36
CA LEU A 7 36.39 1.68 14.81
C LEU A 7 36.33 1.76 16.33
N ALA A 8 35.76 0.75 16.99
CA ALA A 8 35.67 0.73 18.45
C ALA A 8 37.03 0.56 19.15
N SER A 9 38.07 0.06 18.46
CA SER A 9 39.43 -0.01 19.02
C SER A 9 40.21 1.30 18.92
N LEU A 10 39.66 2.35 18.30
CA LEU A 10 40.32 3.66 18.20
C LEU A 10 40.14 4.45 19.50
N GLU A 11 41.25 4.81 20.16
CA GLU A 11 41.26 5.49 21.47
C GLU A 11 40.48 6.82 21.50
N GLY A 12 40.34 7.48 20.35
CA GLY A 12 39.58 8.74 20.22
C GLY A 12 38.06 8.58 20.24
N ILE A 13 37.53 7.38 19.98
CA ILE A 13 36.09 7.14 19.89
C ILE A 13 35.57 6.64 21.24
N ARG A 14 34.95 7.55 22.01
CA ARG A 14 34.42 7.22 23.35
C ARG A 14 33.06 6.52 23.32
N ARG A 15 32.23 6.80 22.32
CA ARG A 15 30.87 6.27 22.17
C ARG A 15 30.52 6.11 20.69
N LEU A 16 29.90 4.98 20.35
CA LEU A 16 29.38 4.71 19.02
C LEU A 16 27.88 4.38 19.16
N TYR A 17 27.03 5.07 18.41
CA TYR A 17 25.60 4.81 18.34
C TYR A 17 25.27 4.27 16.96
N LEU A 18 24.63 3.11 16.92
CA LEU A 18 24.24 2.43 15.69
C LEU A 18 22.74 2.21 15.72
N SER A 19 22.04 2.59 14.66
CA SER A 19 20.66 2.19 14.41
C SER A 19 20.66 1.09 13.35
N SER A 20 19.79 0.11 13.54
CA SER A 20 19.62 -1.00 12.61
C SER A 20 18.19 -1.52 12.69
N ARG A 21 17.75 -2.16 11.62
CA ARG A 21 16.48 -2.91 11.60
C ARG A 21 16.62 -4.19 12.44
N PRO A 22 15.53 -4.77 12.95
CA PRO A 22 15.56 -5.96 13.82
C PRO A 22 15.87 -7.25 13.05
N TYR A 23 17.01 -7.28 12.36
CA TYR A 23 17.56 -8.47 11.75
C TYR A 23 18.37 -9.27 12.79
N ASP A 24 18.77 -10.48 12.45
CA ASP A 24 19.43 -11.42 13.36
C ASP A 24 20.91 -11.04 13.63
N PHE A 25 21.18 -9.79 13.99
CA PHE A 25 22.52 -9.23 14.28
C PHE A 25 22.73 -8.92 15.78
N VAL A 26 21.70 -9.09 16.62
CA VAL A 26 21.76 -8.82 18.07
C VAL A 26 22.83 -9.67 18.75
N ASP A 27 22.88 -10.96 18.44
CA ASP A 27 23.84 -11.87 19.06
C ASP A 27 25.27 -11.57 18.60
N GLU A 28 25.44 -11.23 17.31
CA GLU A 28 26.73 -10.83 16.76
C GLU A 28 27.23 -9.50 17.38
N MET A 29 26.34 -8.53 17.59
CA MET A 29 26.65 -7.26 18.27
C MET A 29 27.08 -7.47 19.71
N LYS A 30 26.36 -8.31 20.47
CA LYS A 30 26.71 -8.62 21.85
C LYS A 30 28.04 -9.37 21.95
N HIS A 31 28.32 -10.25 20.99
CA HIS A 31 29.58 -10.98 20.93
C HIS A 31 30.77 -10.06 20.66
N ILE A 32 30.64 -9.13 19.72
CA ILE A 32 31.73 -8.23 19.32
C ILE A 32 31.94 -7.09 20.32
N PHE A 33 30.86 -6.58 20.91
CA PHE A 33 30.89 -5.42 21.80
C PHE A 33 30.37 -5.80 23.18
N ILE A 34 31.27 -6.26 24.06
CA ILE A 34 30.95 -6.76 25.41
C ILE A 34 30.15 -5.73 26.25
N ALA A 35 30.38 -4.43 26.06
CA ALA A 35 29.68 -3.36 26.77
C ALA A 35 28.52 -2.72 25.98
N CYS A 36 28.01 -3.39 24.94
CA CYS A 36 26.94 -2.86 24.09
C CYS A 36 25.62 -2.75 24.85
N LYS A 37 24.99 -1.57 24.78
CA LYS A 37 23.59 -1.38 25.17
C LYS A 37 22.72 -1.39 23.94
N LEU A 38 21.73 -2.27 23.93
CA LEU A 38 20.75 -2.37 22.87
C LEU A 38 19.43 -1.78 23.35
N PHE A 39 18.88 -0.88 22.55
CA PHE A 39 17.59 -0.26 22.79
C PHE A 39 16.67 -0.62 21.61
N HIS A 40 15.40 -0.83 21.91
CA HIS A 40 14.38 -1.01 20.90
C HIS A 40 13.58 0.29 20.77
N LEU A 41 13.35 0.74 19.54
CA LEU A 41 12.39 1.81 19.31
C LEU A 41 10.99 1.20 19.40
N GLU A 42 10.24 1.63 20.40
CA GLU A 42 8.86 1.18 20.58
C GLU A 42 7.92 1.85 19.57
N GLU A 43 6.78 1.20 19.34
CA GLU A 43 5.71 1.75 18.52
C GLU A 43 5.03 2.93 19.24
N PHE A 44 4.37 3.80 18.48
CA PHE A 44 3.66 4.94 19.04
C PHE A 44 2.50 4.52 19.95
N THR A 45 2.52 5.01 21.18
CA THR A 45 1.37 4.93 22.08
C THR A 45 0.22 5.79 21.59
N VAL A 46 -0.97 5.63 22.18
CA VAL A 46 -2.14 6.49 21.88
C VAL A 46 -1.79 7.98 22.03
N ARG A 47 -1.07 8.32 23.10
CA ARG A 47 -0.64 9.68 23.38
C ARG A 47 0.30 10.20 22.29
N ASP A 48 1.29 9.39 21.89
CA ASP A 48 2.27 9.80 20.87
C ASP A 48 1.59 10.08 19.54
N ARG A 49 0.60 9.27 19.16
CA ARG A 49 -0.17 9.47 17.92
C ARG A 49 -0.98 10.76 17.93
N ILE A 50 -1.69 11.04 19.03
CA ILE A 50 -2.47 12.26 19.17
C ILE A 50 -1.53 13.49 19.13
N CYS A 51 -0.42 13.44 19.86
CA CYS A 51 0.59 14.50 19.83
C CYS A 51 1.19 14.68 18.43
N PHE A 52 1.46 13.59 17.72
CA PHE A 52 1.94 13.61 16.34
C PHE A 52 0.94 14.31 15.42
N LEU A 53 -0.33 13.87 15.43
CA LEU A 53 -1.38 14.45 14.59
C LEU A 53 -1.58 15.94 14.90
N HIS A 54 -1.63 16.31 16.18
CA HIS A 54 -1.72 17.71 16.60
C HIS A 54 -0.56 18.53 16.01
N ASN A 55 0.68 18.11 16.23
CA ASN A 55 1.85 18.85 15.76
C ASN A 55 1.93 18.90 14.24
N PHE A 56 1.53 17.83 13.57
CA PHE A 56 1.45 17.78 12.12
C PHE A 56 0.44 18.80 11.58
N PHE A 57 -0.79 18.81 12.08
CA PHE A 57 -1.81 19.77 11.63
C PHE A 57 -1.46 21.21 11.99
N MET A 58 -0.86 21.45 13.16
CA MET A 58 -0.37 22.78 13.52
C MET A 58 0.69 23.31 12.54
N ALA A 59 1.54 22.43 12.01
CA ALA A 59 2.59 22.81 11.06
C ALA A 59 2.05 22.98 9.63
N GLU A 60 1.08 22.17 9.24
CA GLU A 60 0.61 22.07 7.85
C GLU A 60 -0.65 22.89 7.57
N MET A 61 -1.44 23.28 8.58
CA MET A 61 -2.75 23.92 8.40
C MET A 61 -2.89 25.14 9.31
N VAL A 62 -2.84 26.32 8.69
CA VAL A 62 -3.00 27.61 9.39
C VAL A 62 -4.38 27.69 10.04
N GLU A 63 -5.43 27.24 9.35
CA GLU A 63 -6.80 27.25 9.84
C GLU A 63 -6.96 26.41 11.10
N PHE A 64 -6.29 25.24 11.14
CA PHE A 64 -6.25 24.42 12.35
C PHE A 64 -5.54 25.13 13.49
N SER A 65 -4.44 25.84 13.21
CA SER A 65 -3.67 26.56 14.22
C SER A 65 -4.40 27.75 14.85
N GLU A 66 -5.30 28.38 14.09
CA GLU A 66 -6.11 29.52 14.52
C GLU A 66 -7.37 29.10 15.29
N CYS A 67 -7.80 27.83 15.17
CA CYS A 67 -8.92 27.31 15.95
C CYS A 67 -8.65 27.35 17.46
N ASN A 68 -9.72 27.59 18.23
CA ASN A 68 -9.64 27.48 19.68
C ASN A 68 -9.26 26.04 20.10
N GLU A 69 -8.70 25.92 21.31
CA GLU A 69 -8.15 24.66 21.80
C GLU A 69 -9.21 23.55 21.89
N ARG A 70 -10.44 23.90 22.30
CA ARG A 70 -11.52 22.92 22.46
C ARG A 70 -11.88 22.27 21.13
N ASP A 71 -12.02 23.05 20.06
CA ASP A 71 -12.43 22.53 18.76
C ASP A 71 -11.31 21.74 18.09
N ARG A 72 -10.05 22.16 18.27
CA ARG A 72 -8.88 21.36 17.88
C ARG A 72 -8.89 19.98 18.53
N LEU A 73 -9.16 19.92 19.84
CA LEU A 73 -9.22 18.65 20.57
C LEU A 73 -10.37 17.77 20.10
N LEU A 74 -11.55 18.34 19.84
CA LEU A 74 -12.70 17.60 19.31
C LEU A 74 -12.41 17.04 17.91
N LEU A 75 -11.86 17.86 17.01
CA LEU A 75 -11.48 17.42 15.67
C LEU A 75 -10.41 16.32 15.74
N LEU A 76 -9.36 16.49 16.56
CA LEU A 76 -8.33 15.46 16.74
C LEU A 76 -8.90 14.15 17.27
N ALA A 77 -9.86 14.19 18.20
CA ALA A 77 -10.49 12.98 18.70
C ALA A 77 -11.27 12.23 17.60
N VAL A 78 -12.01 12.96 16.76
CA VAL A 78 -12.70 12.40 15.60
C VAL A 78 -11.70 11.81 14.60
N LEU A 79 -10.64 12.55 14.29
CA LEU A 79 -9.61 12.11 13.35
C LEU A 79 -8.86 10.88 13.86
N ASP A 80 -8.35 10.88 15.10
CA ASP A 80 -7.63 9.72 15.67
C ASP A 80 -8.49 8.46 15.67
N MET A 81 -9.76 8.55 16.08
CA MET A 81 -10.68 7.39 16.06
C MET A 81 -10.77 6.76 14.68
N GLN A 82 -10.85 7.59 13.65
CA GLN A 82 -10.98 7.12 12.28
C GLN A 82 -9.66 6.61 11.71
N VAL A 83 -8.53 7.29 11.99
CA VAL A 83 -7.19 6.81 11.63
C VAL A 83 -6.98 5.43 12.25
N VAL A 84 -7.29 5.24 13.54
CA VAL A 84 -7.18 3.95 14.25
C VAL A 84 -8.01 2.87 13.57
N HIS A 85 -9.27 3.18 13.26
CA HIS A 85 -10.17 2.23 12.63
C HIS A 85 -9.68 1.77 11.24
N LYS A 86 -9.14 2.71 10.44
CA LYS A 86 -8.79 2.45 9.03
C LYS A 86 -7.36 1.94 8.83
N MET A 87 -6.38 2.44 9.59
CA MET A 87 -4.97 2.04 9.47
C MET A 87 -4.64 0.76 10.23
N LYS A 88 -5.43 0.39 11.25
CA LYS A 88 -5.19 -0.78 12.10
C LYS A 88 -3.73 -0.77 12.61
N ASP A 89 -3.02 -1.87 12.44
CA ASP A 89 -1.66 -2.09 12.91
C ASP A 89 -0.62 -1.14 12.26
N ALA A 90 -0.95 -0.50 11.14
CA ALA A 90 -0.02 0.45 10.51
C ALA A 90 0.07 1.78 11.27
N ILE A 91 -0.92 2.12 12.12
CA ILE A 91 -0.99 3.41 12.79
C ILE A 91 0.12 3.63 13.82
N SER A 92 0.60 2.54 14.42
CA SER A 92 1.61 2.59 15.48
C SER A 92 3.03 2.81 14.91
N ILE A 93 3.19 2.71 13.58
CA ILE A 93 4.44 2.94 12.87
C ILE A 93 4.50 4.42 12.43
N PRO A 94 5.47 5.22 12.92
CA PRO A 94 5.51 6.67 12.70
C PRO A 94 5.45 7.08 11.22
N LEU A 95 6.14 6.34 10.35
CA LEU A 95 6.14 6.66 8.92
C LEU A 95 4.77 6.46 8.28
N PHE A 96 4.06 5.38 8.62
CA PHE A 96 2.71 5.17 8.07
C PHE A 96 1.76 6.23 8.58
N LEU A 97 1.88 6.62 9.85
CA LEU A 97 1.11 7.73 10.39
C LEU A 97 1.40 9.05 9.66
N TYR A 98 2.66 9.35 9.35
CA TYR A 98 3.04 10.52 8.55
C TYR A 98 2.43 10.50 7.14
N VAL A 99 2.61 9.38 6.41
CA VAL A 99 2.06 9.22 5.06
C VAL A 99 0.53 9.32 5.07
N GLY A 100 -0.13 8.68 6.03
CA GLY A 100 -1.57 8.78 6.23
C GLY A 100 -2.01 10.21 6.57
N SER A 101 -1.25 10.92 7.41
CA SER A 101 -1.58 12.29 7.83
C SER A 101 -1.54 13.29 6.68
N ILE A 102 -0.65 13.10 5.70
CA ILE A 102 -0.63 13.92 4.47
C ILE A 102 -1.93 13.76 3.69
N THR A 103 -2.37 12.52 3.45
CA THR A 103 -3.65 12.26 2.80
C THR A 103 -4.82 12.76 3.66
N LEU A 104 -4.72 12.65 4.98
CA LEU A 104 -5.72 13.13 5.91
C LEU A 104 -5.88 14.65 5.84
N ALA A 105 -4.79 15.41 5.80
CA ALA A 105 -4.84 16.86 5.68
C ALA A 105 -5.60 17.32 4.43
N LEU A 106 -5.44 16.63 3.29
CA LEU A 106 -6.20 16.91 2.08
C LEU A 106 -7.70 16.69 2.26
N LEU A 107 -8.10 15.68 3.05
CA LEU A 107 -9.51 15.42 3.36
C LEU A 107 -10.05 16.44 4.37
N VAL A 108 -9.28 16.75 5.42
CA VAL A 108 -9.66 17.75 6.43
C VAL A 108 -9.92 19.09 5.76
N ARG A 109 -9.04 19.55 4.86
CA ARG A 109 -9.25 20.80 4.10
C ARG A 109 -10.51 20.80 3.23
N LYS A 110 -11.00 19.63 2.81
CA LYS A 110 -12.21 19.51 1.97
C LYS A 110 -13.49 19.36 2.79
N CYS A 111 -13.40 18.78 3.98
CA CYS A 111 -14.56 18.35 4.75
C CYS A 111 -14.75 19.14 6.05
N VAL A 112 -13.77 19.92 6.50
CA VAL A 112 -13.87 20.77 7.69
C VAL A 112 -14.04 22.22 7.28
N TYR A 113 -15.11 22.85 7.75
CA TYR A 113 -15.37 24.27 7.57
C TYR A 113 -15.03 24.99 8.87
N PHE A 114 -13.76 25.41 9.00
CA PHE A 114 -13.24 26.01 10.23
C PHE A 114 -13.94 27.32 10.62
N SER A 115 -14.39 28.12 9.64
CA SER A 115 -15.15 29.36 9.89
C SER A 115 -16.52 29.10 10.50
N ASP A 116 -17.13 27.97 10.15
CA ASP A 116 -18.51 27.64 10.49
C ASP A 116 -18.57 26.62 11.62
N GLU A 117 -17.42 26.17 12.12
CA GLU A 117 -17.26 25.12 13.14
C GLU A 117 -18.03 23.82 12.78
N THR A 118 -18.12 23.50 11.47
CA THR A 118 -18.84 22.32 10.99
C THR A 118 -17.95 21.31 10.28
N LEU A 119 -18.41 20.06 10.27
CA LEU A 119 -17.75 18.91 9.67
C LEU A 119 -18.72 18.20 8.73
N SER A 120 -18.31 18.03 7.47
CA SER A 120 -19.03 17.21 6.50
C SER A 120 -18.91 15.72 6.85
N LEU A 121 -20.04 15.01 6.78
CA LEU A 121 -20.09 13.56 6.98
C LEU A 121 -19.27 12.78 5.93
N GLU A 122 -18.95 13.39 4.78
CA GLU A 122 -18.12 12.76 3.76
C GLU A 122 -16.73 12.35 4.26
N ILE A 123 -16.25 12.97 5.35
CA ILE A 123 -14.98 12.61 5.99
C ILE A 123 -14.96 11.14 6.45
N PHE A 124 -16.14 10.57 6.77
CA PHE A 124 -16.27 9.20 7.26
C PHE A 124 -16.33 8.17 6.13
N ASP A 125 -16.83 8.56 4.95
CA ASP A 125 -17.08 7.65 3.83
C ASP A 125 -15.91 7.61 2.83
N ARG A 126 -15.20 8.72 2.63
CA ARG A 126 -14.10 8.82 1.64
C ARG A 126 -12.78 8.23 2.14
N TRP A 127 -12.80 7.57 3.30
CA TRP A 127 -11.60 7.21 4.04
C TRP A 127 -11.18 5.75 3.80
N ASN A 128 -10.13 5.54 2.99
CA ASN A 128 -9.50 4.21 2.79
C ASN A 128 -7.97 4.25 3.02
N PHE A 129 -7.54 3.84 4.22
CA PHE A 129 -6.13 3.72 4.61
C PHE A 129 -5.61 2.29 4.59
N ASN A 130 -5.85 1.57 3.49
CA ASN A 130 -5.07 0.36 3.24
C ASN A 130 -3.60 0.77 3.02
N LYS A 131 -2.66 0.08 3.69
CA LYS A 131 -1.19 0.21 3.49
C LYS A 131 -0.81 0.27 2.01
N LEU A 132 -1.51 -0.49 1.18
CA LEU A 132 -1.31 -0.57 -0.27
C LEU A 132 -1.87 0.59 -1.08
N GLN A 133 -2.80 1.37 -0.53
CA GLN A 133 -3.36 2.54 -1.19
C GLN A 133 -2.68 3.81 -0.69
N MET A 134 -2.26 3.86 0.57
CA MET A 134 -1.57 5.01 1.15
C MET A 134 -0.26 5.35 0.42
N ILE A 135 0.55 4.34 0.11
CA ILE A 135 1.84 4.57 -0.56
C ILE A 135 1.64 5.07 -2.01
N PRO A 136 0.84 4.42 -2.89
CA PRO A 136 0.58 4.96 -4.21
C PRO A 136 -0.07 6.34 -4.17
N ASN A 137 -1.04 6.60 -3.29
CA ASN A 137 -1.65 7.92 -3.17
C ASN A 137 -0.62 9.00 -2.77
N PHE A 138 0.28 8.66 -1.83
CA PHE A 138 1.38 9.55 -1.47
C PHE A 138 2.33 9.77 -2.64
N VAL A 139 2.72 8.72 -3.37
CA VAL A 139 3.59 8.84 -4.55
C VAL A 139 2.93 9.73 -5.60
N GLU A 140 1.67 9.47 -5.95
CA GLU A 140 0.91 10.24 -6.93
C GLU A 140 0.81 11.72 -6.53
N THR A 141 0.53 12.00 -5.25
CA THR A 141 0.46 13.37 -4.72
C THR A 141 1.82 14.07 -4.82
N ASN A 142 2.92 13.40 -4.49
CA ASN A 142 4.26 13.99 -4.60
C ASN A 142 4.65 14.23 -6.06
N LEU A 143 4.31 13.32 -6.98
CA LEU A 143 4.58 13.49 -8.40
C LEU A 143 3.77 14.64 -9.00
N LYS A 144 2.50 14.79 -8.63
CA LYS A 144 1.65 15.93 -9.05
C LYS A 144 2.20 17.27 -8.55
N ASN A 145 2.61 17.34 -7.28
CA ASN A 145 3.20 18.57 -6.73
C ASN A 145 4.51 18.95 -7.43
N LEU A 146 5.34 17.96 -7.77
CA LEU A 146 6.57 18.19 -8.53
C LEU A 146 6.30 18.81 -9.91
N ASP A 147 5.24 18.38 -10.59
CA ASP A 147 4.86 18.91 -11.90
C ASP A 147 4.40 20.37 -11.78
N ILE A 148 3.58 20.70 -10.79
CA ILE A 148 3.15 22.07 -10.48
C ILE A 148 4.36 22.98 -10.19
N ASP A 149 5.29 22.53 -9.34
CA ASP A 149 6.49 23.27 -8.96
C ASP A 149 7.45 23.49 -10.15
N LYS A 150 7.55 22.52 -11.07
CA LYS A 150 8.44 22.60 -12.23
C LYS A 150 7.84 23.39 -13.41
N THR A 151 6.53 23.33 -13.59
CA THR A 151 5.83 24.00 -14.71
C THR A 151 5.39 25.42 -14.36
N GLY A 152 5.37 25.78 -13.06
CA GLY A 152 4.85 27.08 -12.60
C GLY A 152 3.36 27.26 -12.89
N ALA A 153 2.66 26.18 -13.24
CA ALA A 153 1.26 26.21 -13.61
C ALA A 153 0.39 26.27 -12.36
N THR A 154 -0.39 27.34 -12.20
CA THR A 154 -1.50 27.37 -11.25
C THR A 154 -2.59 26.38 -11.66
N ASP A 155 -3.35 25.82 -10.71
CA ASP A 155 -4.44 24.83 -10.89
C ASP A 155 -5.41 25.11 -12.07
N ALA A 156 -5.51 26.37 -12.52
CA ALA A 156 -6.32 26.79 -13.66
C ALA A 156 -5.80 26.35 -15.05
N VAL A 157 -4.51 25.99 -15.21
CA VAL A 157 -3.92 25.60 -16.52
C VAL A 157 -4.14 24.11 -16.83
N SER A 158 -4.52 23.32 -15.82
CA SER A 158 -4.57 21.85 -15.81
C SER A 158 -5.75 21.20 -16.56
N PHE A 159 -6.61 21.98 -17.23
CA PHE A 159 -7.91 21.50 -17.75
C PHE A 159 -7.94 21.15 -19.23
N ASN A 160 -6.82 21.23 -19.96
CA ASN A 160 -6.76 20.82 -21.36
C ASN A 160 -6.38 19.33 -21.46
N ALA A 161 -7.16 18.55 -22.22
CA ALA A 161 -6.99 17.09 -22.32
C ALA A 161 -5.62 16.65 -22.88
N ALA A 162 -5.01 17.46 -23.76
CA ALA A 162 -3.68 17.16 -24.31
C ALA A 162 -2.58 17.39 -23.26
N GLN A 163 -2.73 18.39 -22.40
CA GLN A 163 -1.79 18.66 -21.30
C GLN A 163 -1.89 17.59 -20.22
N ILE A 164 -3.10 17.12 -19.90
CA ILE A 164 -3.31 15.98 -19.01
C ILE A 164 -2.59 14.75 -19.54
N GLN A 165 -2.72 14.45 -20.83
CA GLN A 165 -2.06 13.29 -21.45
C GLN A 165 -0.53 13.41 -21.41
N ILE A 166 0.03 14.60 -21.70
CA ILE A 166 1.48 14.85 -21.61
C ILE A 166 1.97 14.68 -20.16
N THR A 167 1.25 15.23 -19.18
CA THR A 167 1.58 15.09 -17.75
C THR A 167 1.51 13.62 -17.31
N ASP A 168 0.52 12.86 -17.76
CA ASP A 168 0.39 11.43 -17.44
C ASP A 168 1.55 10.60 -18.04
N GLU A 169 1.96 10.90 -19.27
CA GLU A 169 3.12 10.25 -19.90
C GLU A 169 4.42 10.57 -19.16
N VAL A 170 4.64 11.84 -18.80
CA VAL A 170 5.83 12.26 -18.03
C VAL A 170 5.85 11.58 -16.65
N ASN A 171 4.71 11.54 -15.97
CA ASN A 171 4.57 10.87 -14.67
C ASN A 171 4.80 9.36 -14.78
N TYR A 172 4.32 8.73 -15.85
CA TYR A 172 4.57 7.31 -16.11
C TYR A 172 6.05 7.03 -16.32
N THR A 173 6.73 7.82 -17.16
CA THR A 173 8.19 7.67 -17.39
C THR A 173 8.96 7.90 -16.09
N LEU A 174 8.60 8.92 -15.31
CA LEU A 174 9.23 9.20 -14.04
C LEU A 174 9.07 8.03 -13.06
N LEU A 175 7.86 7.45 -13.00
CA LEU A 175 7.56 6.30 -12.17
C LEU A 175 8.36 5.05 -12.57
N GLN A 176 8.50 4.80 -13.89
CA GLN A 176 9.34 3.70 -14.39
C GLN A 176 10.81 3.85 -13.97
N ARG A 177 11.34 5.08 -14.03
CA ARG A 177 12.69 5.34 -13.55
C ARG A 177 12.83 5.08 -12.04
N HIS A 178 11.84 5.48 -11.24
CA HIS A 178 11.82 5.18 -9.80
C HIS A 178 11.81 3.67 -9.52
N PHE A 179 11.14 2.87 -10.35
CA PHE A 179 11.17 1.41 -10.26
C PHE A 179 12.56 0.84 -10.52
N LEU A 180 13.25 1.32 -11.56
CA LEU A 180 14.61 0.89 -11.88
C LEU A 180 15.60 1.26 -10.78
N LEU A 181 15.53 2.48 -10.24
CA LEU A 181 16.36 2.91 -9.12
C LEU A 181 16.09 2.10 -7.85
N ALA A 182 14.83 1.74 -7.60
CA ALA A 182 14.48 0.88 -6.48
C ALA A 182 15.10 -0.51 -6.61
N VAL A 183 15.06 -1.12 -7.80
CA VAL A 183 15.78 -2.38 -8.07
C VAL A 183 17.28 -2.20 -7.86
N TRP A 184 17.84 -1.05 -8.27
CA TRP A 184 19.26 -0.73 -8.10
C TRP A 184 19.70 -0.70 -6.64
N VAL A 185 18.87 -0.13 -5.76
CA VAL A 185 19.13 0.02 -4.32
C VAL A 185 18.91 -1.29 -3.55
N ILE A 186 17.88 -2.05 -3.94
CA ILE A 186 17.43 -3.23 -3.18
C ILE A 186 18.29 -4.46 -3.48
N PHE A 187 18.64 -4.68 -4.75
CA PHE A 187 19.34 -5.88 -5.19
C PHE A 187 20.82 -5.60 -5.43
N ASP A 188 21.67 -6.53 -4.99
CA ASP A 188 23.10 -6.42 -5.27
C ASP A 188 23.38 -6.46 -6.77
N LYS A 189 24.60 -6.07 -7.15
CA LYS A 189 25.03 -5.98 -8.55
C LYS A 189 24.84 -7.28 -9.34
N ALA A 190 25.05 -8.44 -8.71
CA ALA A 190 24.97 -9.74 -9.36
C ALA A 190 23.52 -10.17 -9.64
N ILE A 191 22.63 -9.92 -8.68
CA ILE A 191 21.19 -10.15 -8.85
C ILE A 191 20.62 -9.15 -9.84
N ARG A 192 21.00 -7.87 -9.72
CA ARG A 192 20.54 -6.80 -10.60
C ARG A 192 20.86 -7.06 -12.07
N ALA A 193 22.04 -7.58 -12.37
CA ALA A 193 22.44 -7.97 -13.73
C ALA A 193 21.60 -9.13 -14.32
N GLN A 194 20.93 -9.93 -13.47
CA GLN A 194 19.98 -10.97 -13.91
C GLN A 194 18.55 -10.44 -14.05
N LEU A 195 18.20 -9.40 -13.29
CA LEU A 195 16.87 -8.79 -13.29
C LEU A 195 16.69 -7.81 -14.45
N LEU A 196 17.62 -6.88 -14.59
CA LEU A 196 17.53 -5.76 -15.53
C LEU A 196 18.19 -6.14 -16.86
N SER A 197 17.56 -5.74 -17.96
CA SER A 197 18.17 -5.76 -19.30
C SER A 197 19.31 -4.76 -19.40
N GLY A 198 20.17 -4.89 -20.42
CA GLY A 198 21.24 -3.93 -20.68
C GLY A 198 20.73 -2.49 -20.86
N HIS A 199 19.57 -2.34 -21.52
CA HIS A 199 18.90 -1.04 -21.67
C HIS A 199 18.43 -0.48 -20.33
N GLU A 200 17.73 -1.27 -19.51
CA GLU A 200 17.25 -0.84 -18.18
C GLU A 200 18.42 -0.48 -17.23
N LEU A 201 19.54 -1.20 -17.32
CA LEU A 201 20.76 -0.88 -16.58
C LEU A 201 21.35 0.47 -17.01
N GLN A 202 21.42 0.71 -18.32
CA GLN A 202 21.92 1.97 -18.87
C GLN A 202 21.01 3.14 -18.50
N GLU A 203 19.70 2.97 -18.63
CA GLU A 203 18.70 3.97 -18.25
C GLU A 203 18.79 4.31 -16.76
N ALA A 204 18.88 3.30 -15.89
CA ALA A 204 19.08 3.52 -14.45
C ALA A 204 20.37 4.29 -14.17
N SER A 205 21.49 3.93 -14.82
CA SER A 205 22.79 4.58 -14.63
C SER A 205 22.75 6.05 -15.05
N GLN A 206 22.21 6.36 -16.23
CA GLN A 206 22.08 7.74 -16.72
C GLN A 206 21.22 8.59 -15.78
N TYR A 207 20.19 7.97 -15.22
CA TYR A 207 19.31 8.67 -14.30
C TYR A 207 19.94 8.88 -12.92
N ILE A 208 20.78 7.96 -12.44
CA ILE A 208 21.62 8.17 -11.25
C ILE A 208 22.55 9.37 -11.46
N GLU A 209 23.20 9.48 -12.61
CA GLU A 209 24.05 10.64 -12.94
C GLU A 209 23.24 11.95 -12.93
N TYR A 210 22.05 11.94 -13.53
CA TYR A 210 21.13 13.09 -13.51
C TYR A 210 20.73 13.51 -12.08
N LEU A 211 20.48 12.54 -11.19
CA LEU A 211 20.18 12.79 -9.78
C LEU A 211 21.39 13.32 -9.00
N ALA A 212 22.59 12.83 -9.29
CA ALA A 212 23.83 13.28 -8.64
C ALA A 212 24.11 14.77 -8.94
N GLU A 213 23.68 15.26 -10.10
CA GLU A 213 23.73 16.68 -10.47
C GLU A 213 22.64 17.53 -9.78
N ALA A 214 21.86 16.97 -8.84
CA ALA A 214 20.78 17.60 -8.09
C ALA A 214 19.68 18.23 -8.97
N LYS A 215 19.53 17.75 -10.21
CA LYS A 215 18.55 18.27 -11.18
C LYS A 215 17.12 17.79 -10.91
N GLU A 216 16.92 16.88 -9.97
CA GLU A 216 15.61 16.39 -9.57
C GLU A 216 15.33 16.56 -8.08
N LYS A 217 14.10 16.99 -7.77
CA LYS A 217 13.61 17.19 -6.40
C LYS A 217 12.23 16.54 -6.20
N ALA A 218 12.02 15.33 -6.71
CA ALA A 218 10.73 14.62 -6.63
C ALA A 218 10.23 14.34 -5.20
N GLY A 219 10.94 14.76 -4.15
CA GLY A 219 10.57 14.58 -2.74
C GLY A 219 10.63 13.13 -2.23
N ILE A 220 10.75 12.17 -3.15
CA ILE A 220 10.83 10.73 -2.89
C ILE A 220 12.29 10.25 -2.90
N ILE A 221 13.12 10.81 -3.78
CA ILE A 221 14.56 10.58 -3.86
C ILE A 221 15.27 11.88 -3.47
N MET A 222 16.19 11.77 -2.51
CA MET A 222 16.89 12.90 -1.89
C MET A 222 18.22 13.23 -2.58
N GLY A 223 18.77 12.29 -3.36
CA GLY A 223 20.06 12.43 -4.04
C GLY A 223 20.73 11.08 -4.29
N VAL A 224 22.03 11.12 -4.51
CA VAL A 224 22.88 9.94 -4.73
C VAL A 224 24.08 9.98 -3.77
N GLN A 225 24.40 8.86 -3.17
CA GLN A 225 25.60 8.67 -2.36
C GLN A 225 26.30 7.39 -2.80
N ASP A 226 27.59 7.47 -3.12
CA ASP A 226 28.42 6.33 -3.55
C ASP A 226 27.76 5.50 -4.69
N ASP A 227 27.23 6.18 -5.72
CA ASP A 227 26.48 5.60 -6.85
C ASP A 227 25.18 4.86 -6.48
N VAL A 228 24.64 5.14 -5.29
CA VAL A 228 23.39 4.58 -4.79
C VAL A 228 22.34 5.68 -4.59
N PRO A 229 21.17 5.60 -5.25
CA PRO A 229 20.04 6.48 -4.98
C PRO A 229 19.59 6.45 -3.53
N MET A 230 19.42 7.63 -2.94
CA MET A 230 18.92 7.81 -1.58
C MET A 230 17.43 8.09 -1.59
N PHE A 231 16.61 7.06 -1.39
CA PHE A 231 15.18 7.26 -1.14
C PHE A 231 14.98 7.93 0.23
N LYS A 232 14.06 8.91 0.30
CA LYS A 232 13.66 9.59 1.55
C LYS A 232 13.30 8.60 2.65
N HIS A 233 12.72 7.46 2.26
CA HIS A 233 12.59 6.30 3.12
C HIS A 233 12.72 5.00 2.32
N ARG A 234 13.40 4.00 2.90
CA ARG A 234 13.64 2.68 2.26
C ARG A 234 12.35 1.96 1.85
N MET A 235 11.25 2.19 2.55
CA MET A 235 9.94 1.64 2.20
C MET A 235 9.51 2.00 0.78
N PHE A 236 9.85 3.20 0.28
CA PHE A 236 9.53 3.58 -1.09
C PHE A 236 10.34 2.74 -2.09
N ALA A 237 11.63 2.50 -1.82
CA ALA A 237 12.42 1.58 -2.61
C ALA A 237 11.85 0.15 -2.56
N GLU A 238 11.40 -0.32 -1.39
CA GLU A 238 10.80 -1.65 -1.25
C GLU A 238 9.46 -1.78 -2.01
N TYR A 239 8.62 -0.74 -1.97
CA TYR A 239 7.37 -0.66 -2.70
C TYR A 239 7.60 -0.61 -4.22
N PHE A 240 8.48 0.26 -4.69
CA PHE A 240 8.78 0.40 -6.12
C PHE A 240 9.48 -0.83 -6.70
N ALA A 241 10.37 -1.47 -5.93
CA ALA A 241 10.93 -2.75 -6.34
C ALA A 241 9.83 -3.82 -6.47
N ALA A 242 8.85 -3.85 -5.56
CA ALA A 242 7.70 -4.74 -5.68
C ALA A 242 6.82 -4.43 -6.91
N CYS A 243 6.60 -3.15 -7.23
CA CYS A 243 5.92 -2.73 -8.46
C CYS A 243 6.66 -3.22 -9.71
N TRP A 244 7.99 -3.06 -9.74
CA TRP A 244 8.81 -3.56 -10.84
C TRP A 244 8.71 -5.08 -10.98
N LEU A 245 8.85 -5.82 -9.88
CA LEU A 245 8.73 -7.28 -9.86
C LEU A 245 7.37 -7.74 -10.39
N ARG A 246 6.30 -7.03 -10.03
CA ARG A 246 4.95 -7.29 -10.54
C ARG A 246 4.85 -7.09 -12.04
N GLN A 247 5.32 -5.96 -12.57
CA GLN A 247 5.31 -5.68 -14.01
C GLN A 247 6.16 -6.69 -14.80
N ASN A 248 7.18 -7.25 -14.16
CA ASN A 248 8.13 -8.17 -14.77
C ASN A 248 7.97 -9.62 -14.31
N ARG A 249 6.80 -9.98 -13.77
CA ARG A 249 6.58 -11.27 -13.09
C ARG A 249 6.95 -12.49 -13.94
N ASP A 250 6.69 -12.44 -15.23
CA ASP A 250 6.90 -13.59 -16.12
C ASP A 250 8.39 -13.78 -16.44
N ARG A 251 9.15 -12.68 -16.55
CA ARG A 251 10.62 -12.69 -16.60
C ARG A 251 11.22 -13.20 -15.28
N VAL A 252 10.68 -12.72 -14.16
CA VAL A 252 11.18 -12.99 -12.81
C VAL A 252 10.98 -14.45 -12.37
N LYS A 253 9.85 -15.09 -12.71
CA LYS A 253 9.53 -16.49 -12.32
C LYS A 253 10.55 -17.53 -12.77
N GLN A 254 11.32 -17.22 -13.82
CA GLN A 254 12.34 -18.11 -14.37
C GLN A 254 13.68 -18.01 -13.64
N LEU A 255 13.90 -16.96 -12.84
CA LEU A 255 15.18 -16.73 -12.17
C LEU A 255 15.31 -17.59 -10.91
N SER A 256 16.44 -18.28 -10.78
CA SER A 256 16.74 -19.16 -9.65
C SER A 256 16.82 -18.41 -8.31
N TYR A 257 17.15 -17.12 -8.34
CA TYR A 257 17.21 -16.25 -7.16
C TYR A 257 15.91 -16.28 -6.35
N PHE A 258 14.74 -16.20 -6.97
CA PHE A 258 13.44 -16.18 -6.28
C PHE A 258 13.06 -17.53 -5.65
N ARG A 259 13.75 -18.61 -6.04
CA ARG A 259 13.66 -19.94 -5.44
C ARG A 259 14.75 -20.18 -4.38
N SER A 260 15.72 -19.28 -4.28
CA SER A 260 16.86 -19.39 -3.37
C SER A 260 16.53 -18.88 -1.97
N ARG A 261 17.22 -19.41 -0.96
CA ARG A 261 17.10 -18.95 0.44
C ARG A 261 17.35 -17.46 0.59
N SER A 262 18.23 -16.87 -0.23
CA SER A 262 18.56 -15.45 -0.23
C SER A 262 17.37 -14.54 -0.53
N TYR A 263 16.37 -15.01 -1.28
CA TYR A 263 15.14 -14.25 -1.48
C TYR A 263 14.17 -14.36 -0.30
N TRP A 264 14.26 -15.41 0.53
CA TRP A 264 13.33 -15.70 1.62
C TRP A 264 13.81 -15.22 3.00
N ILE A 265 14.89 -14.42 3.05
CA ILE A 265 15.40 -13.81 4.28
C ILE A 265 14.49 -12.70 4.82
N LYS A 266 14.74 -12.23 6.05
CA LYS A 266 13.93 -11.19 6.70
C LYS A 266 14.07 -9.83 6.01
N GLU A 267 15.24 -9.55 5.46
CA GLU A 267 15.63 -8.30 4.80
C GLU A 267 14.78 -8.01 3.57
N THR A 268 14.33 -9.05 2.88
CA THR A 268 13.50 -8.95 1.67
C THR A 268 12.00 -9.10 1.98
N PHE A 269 11.60 -9.28 3.25
CA PHE A 269 10.21 -9.51 3.64
C PHE A 269 9.26 -8.40 3.17
N GLN A 270 9.63 -7.13 3.34
CA GLN A 270 8.74 -6.01 2.98
C GLN A 270 8.46 -5.96 1.47
N ILE A 271 9.45 -6.27 0.64
CA ILE A 271 9.27 -6.35 -0.82
C ILE A 271 8.29 -7.48 -1.17
N ARG A 272 8.43 -8.64 -0.51
CA ARG A 272 7.50 -9.76 -0.69
C ARG A 272 6.07 -9.41 -0.23
N ASP A 273 5.93 -8.80 0.94
CA ASP A 273 4.62 -8.35 1.46
C ASP A 273 3.95 -7.38 0.47
N PHE A 274 4.68 -6.41 -0.08
CA PHE A 274 4.14 -5.52 -1.12
C PHE A 274 3.81 -6.28 -2.40
N PHE A 275 4.69 -7.14 -2.90
CA PHE A 275 4.49 -7.89 -4.14
C PHE A 275 3.26 -8.79 -4.06
N ASP A 276 3.15 -9.61 -3.01
CA ASP A 276 2.04 -10.54 -2.80
C ASP A 276 0.71 -9.78 -2.75
N ARG A 277 0.69 -8.68 -2.01
CA ARG A 277 -0.46 -7.79 -1.92
C ARG A 277 -0.86 -7.19 -3.27
N LEU A 278 0.10 -6.68 -4.05
CA LEU A 278 -0.14 -6.12 -5.37
C LEU A 278 -0.67 -7.18 -6.36
N VAL A 279 -0.19 -8.42 -6.26
CA VAL A 279 -0.68 -9.56 -7.07
C VAL A 279 -2.09 -10.00 -6.67
N LEU A 280 -2.41 -9.93 -5.37
CA LEU A 280 -3.75 -10.24 -4.86
C LEU A 280 -4.79 -9.19 -5.29
N GLU A 281 -4.41 -7.91 -5.37
CA GLU A 281 -5.26 -6.87 -5.98
C GLU A 281 -5.47 -7.10 -7.49
N GLU A 282 -4.43 -7.58 -8.20
CA GLU A 282 -4.50 -7.94 -9.62
C GLU A 282 -5.27 -9.21 -9.93
N SER A 283 -5.62 -10.02 -8.93
CA SER A 283 -6.35 -11.26 -9.08
C SER A 283 -7.85 -10.97 -8.94
N PRO A 284 -8.54 -10.46 -9.97
CA PRO A 284 -9.91 -10.03 -9.83
C PRO A 284 -10.78 -11.30 -9.74
N GLY A 285 -10.30 -12.46 -10.16
CA GLY A 285 -11.08 -13.70 -10.19
C GLY A 285 -11.53 -14.24 -8.83
N LEU A 286 -10.86 -13.88 -7.72
CA LEU A 286 -11.26 -14.35 -6.39
C LEU A 286 -11.92 -13.24 -5.56
N LEU A 287 -11.45 -12.00 -5.68
CA LEU A 287 -11.99 -10.84 -4.95
C LEU A 287 -13.13 -10.12 -5.68
N VAL A 288 -13.23 -10.15 -7.02
CA VAL A 288 -14.41 -9.62 -7.74
C VAL A 288 -15.63 -10.51 -7.54
N GLY A 289 -15.42 -11.80 -7.24
CA GLY A 289 -16.46 -12.63 -6.61
C GLY A 289 -16.95 -11.97 -5.33
N VAL A 290 -16.10 -11.76 -4.34
CA VAL A 290 -16.48 -11.22 -3.02
C VAL A 290 -16.97 -9.75 -3.06
N VAL A 291 -16.43 -8.90 -3.93
CA VAL A 291 -16.85 -7.49 -4.08
C VAL A 291 -18.17 -7.37 -4.83
N GLY A 292 -18.41 -8.18 -5.86
CA GLY A 292 -19.74 -8.29 -6.49
C GLY A 292 -20.79 -8.79 -5.48
N LEU A 293 -20.38 -9.74 -4.63
CA LEU A 293 -21.20 -10.30 -3.56
C LEU A 293 -21.53 -9.28 -2.45
N CYS A 294 -20.63 -8.34 -2.11
CA CYS A 294 -20.95 -7.21 -1.23
C CYS A 294 -21.92 -6.20 -1.86
N GLN A 295 -21.87 -6.01 -3.18
CA GLN A 295 -22.79 -5.14 -3.91
C GLN A 295 -24.23 -5.69 -3.89
N VAL A 296 -24.40 -7.02 -3.89
CA VAL A 296 -25.70 -7.70 -3.76
C VAL A 296 -26.33 -7.44 -2.39
N VAL A 297 -25.56 -7.42 -1.30
CA VAL A 297 -26.07 -7.11 0.05
C VAL A 297 -26.60 -5.67 0.09
N VAL A 298 -25.89 -4.73 -0.54
CA VAL A 298 -26.29 -3.32 -0.63
C VAL A 298 -27.53 -3.11 -1.50
N GLN A 299 -27.64 -3.85 -2.62
CA GLN A 299 -28.81 -3.76 -3.52
C GLN A 299 -30.06 -4.47 -2.95
N ALA A 300 -29.90 -5.58 -2.23
CA ALA A 300 -31.01 -6.31 -1.62
C ALA A 300 -31.61 -5.58 -0.40
N SER A 301 -30.85 -4.72 0.28
CA SER A 301 -31.41 -3.79 1.28
C SER A 301 -32.34 -2.71 0.70
N GLY A 302 -32.46 -2.62 -0.63
CA GLY A 302 -33.38 -1.69 -1.31
C GLY A 302 -34.67 -2.30 -1.85
N HIS A 303 -34.78 -3.63 -2.01
CA HIS A 303 -35.96 -4.27 -2.61
C HIS A 303 -36.40 -5.50 -1.79
N GLN A 304 -37.45 -5.32 -0.98
CA GLN A 304 -38.18 -6.44 -0.38
C GLN A 304 -39.17 -7.00 -1.42
N HIS A 305 -38.93 -8.23 -1.88
CA HIS A 305 -39.98 -9.04 -2.49
C HIS A 305 -39.97 -10.46 -1.90
N HIS A 306 -41.17 -10.92 -1.56
CA HIS A 306 -41.43 -12.21 -0.95
C HIS A 306 -41.21 -13.38 -1.92
N ALA A 307 -40.45 -14.39 -1.50
CA ALA A 307 -40.69 -15.79 -1.84
C ALA A 307 -39.98 -16.70 -0.83
N GLY A 308 -40.76 -17.50 -0.11
CA GLY A 308 -40.28 -18.49 0.85
C GLY A 308 -39.79 -19.76 0.17
N GLY A 309 -38.62 -20.23 0.61
CA GLY A 309 -38.08 -21.55 0.29
C GLY A 309 -36.87 -21.81 1.19
N ALA A 310 -36.85 -22.95 1.87
CA ALA A 310 -35.73 -23.36 2.72
C ALA A 310 -34.49 -23.64 1.83
N GLY A 311 -33.47 -22.81 1.96
CA GLY A 311 -32.31 -22.78 1.05
C GLY A 311 -31.17 -23.72 1.42
N ALA A 312 -30.58 -24.34 0.40
CA ALA A 312 -29.31 -25.05 0.50
C ALA A 312 -28.17 -24.06 0.81
N SER A 313 -27.13 -24.51 1.53
CA SER A 313 -25.95 -23.68 1.83
C SER A 313 -25.33 -23.14 0.54
N LEU A 314 -25.05 -21.83 0.52
CA LEU A 314 -24.38 -21.15 -0.59
C LEU A 314 -23.03 -21.80 -0.90
N SER A 315 -22.27 -22.14 0.15
CA SER A 315 -21.04 -22.90 0.01
C SER A 315 -21.25 -24.29 -0.59
N GLY A 316 -22.38 -24.94 -0.33
CA GLY A 316 -22.73 -26.22 -0.96
C GLY A 316 -22.98 -26.05 -2.46
N SER A 317 -23.81 -25.08 -2.83
CA SER A 317 -24.19 -24.80 -4.22
C SER A 317 -23.00 -24.37 -5.09
N PHE A 318 -22.10 -23.53 -4.56
CA PHE A 318 -20.89 -23.11 -5.28
C PHE A 318 -19.93 -24.27 -5.59
N MET A 319 -19.85 -25.27 -4.70
CA MET A 319 -18.90 -26.38 -4.85
C MET A 319 -19.38 -27.46 -5.82
N GLN A 320 -20.65 -27.39 -6.25
CA GLN A 320 -21.22 -28.29 -7.24
C GLN A 320 -21.01 -27.83 -8.68
N LEU A 321 -20.54 -26.60 -8.89
CA LEU A 321 -20.25 -26.05 -10.22
C LEU A 321 -19.06 -26.74 -10.88
N ASP A 322 -19.21 -27.15 -12.14
CA ASP A 322 -18.21 -27.94 -12.85
C ASP A 322 -16.89 -27.16 -13.06
N GLU A 323 -16.97 -25.85 -13.23
CA GLU A 323 -15.81 -24.96 -13.33
C GLU A 323 -15.07 -24.82 -12.00
N VAL A 324 -15.77 -24.97 -10.88
CA VAL A 324 -15.18 -24.97 -9.54
C VAL A 324 -14.50 -26.32 -9.26
N LYS A 325 -15.07 -27.43 -9.74
CA LYS A 325 -14.45 -28.77 -9.65
C LYS A 325 -13.14 -28.86 -10.44
N ALA A 326 -13.00 -28.09 -11.51
CA ALA A 326 -11.79 -28.04 -12.34
C ALA A 326 -10.64 -27.20 -11.74
N LEU A 327 -10.86 -26.51 -10.61
CA LEU A 327 -9.84 -25.66 -9.99
C LEU A 327 -8.75 -26.49 -9.30
N HIS A 328 -7.51 -25.99 -9.37
CA HIS A 328 -6.40 -26.55 -8.60
C HIS A 328 -6.75 -26.62 -7.09
N PRO A 329 -6.42 -27.69 -6.36
CA PRO A 329 -6.87 -27.91 -4.98
C PRO A 329 -6.60 -26.76 -4.00
N LYS A 330 -5.47 -26.05 -4.15
CA LYS A 330 -5.14 -24.86 -3.34
C LYS A 330 -6.10 -23.68 -3.59
N HIS A 331 -6.54 -23.48 -4.83
CA HIS A 331 -7.51 -22.44 -5.19
C HIS A 331 -8.93 -22.83 -4.75
N LEU A 332 -9.26 -24.12 -4.83
CA LEU A 332 -10.51 -24.65 -4.31
C LEU A 332 -10.65 -24.44 -2.80
N GLN A 333 -9.58 -24.65 -2.02
CA GLN A 333 -9.59 -24.37 -0.58
C GLN A 333 -9.77 -22.89 -0.25
N LEU A 334 -9.11 -22.00 -0.99
CA LEU A 334 -9.26 -20.55 -0.83
C LEU A 334 -10.69 -20.10 -1.17
N LEU A 335 -11.25 -20.61 -2.27
CA LEU A 335 -12.63 -20.33 -2.66
C LEU A 335 -13.64 -20.85 -1.62
N LYS A 336 -13.46 -22.05 -1.08
CA LYS A 336 -14.27 -22.58 0.02
C LYS A 336 -14.28 -21.67 1.24
N ARG A 337 -13.11 -21.17 1.64
CA ARG A 337 -13.00 -20.24 2.77
C ARG A 337 -13.68 -18.90 2.48
N ALA A 338 -13.51 -18.36 1.28
CA ALA A 338 -14.11 -17.10 0.87
C ALA A 338 -15.65 -17.18 0.80
N VAL A 339 -16.20 -18.22 0.17
CA VAL A 339 -17.66 -18.41 0.08
C VAL A 339 -18.27 -18.66 1.45
N LYS A 340 -17.60 -19.42 2.32
CA LYS A 340 -18.08 -19.65 3.70
C LYS A 340 -18.04 -18.37 4.54
N ALA A 341 -17.01 -17.54 4.40
CA ALA A 341 -16.94 -16.25 5.07
C ALA A 341 -18.06 -15.31 4.59
N PHE A 342 -18.31 -15.27 3.28
CA PHE A 342 -19.38 -14.47 2.69
C PHE A 342 -20.78 -14.94 3.10
N GLU A 343 -21.02 -16.25 3.08
CA GLU A 343 -22.26 -16.84 3.59
C GLU A 343 -22.46 -16.48 5.07
N GLY A 344 -21.39 -16.52 5.88
CA GLY A 344 -21.40 -16.05 7.26
C GLY A 344 -21.80 -14.57 7.40
N THR A 345 -21.35 -13.70 6.51
CA THR A 345 -21.76 -12.28 6.48
C THR A 345 -23.25 -12.11 6.15
N ILE A 346 -23.78 -12.89 5.21
CA ILE A 346 -25.23 -12.87 4.90
C ILE A 346 -26.03 -13.37 6.11
N ASP A 347 -25.59 -14.48 6.71
CA ASP A 347 -26.27 -15.09 7.84
C ASP A 347 -26.29 -14.16 9.07
N GLN A 348 -25.24 -13.35 9.25
CA GLN A 348 -25.12 -12.34 10.32
C GLN A 348 -25.81 -11.00 9.99
N SER A 349 -26.28 -10.81 8.76
CA SER A 349 -26.97 -9.58 8.36
C SER A 349 -28.37 -9.46 9.00
N LYS A 350 -28.89 -8.23 9.03
CA LYS A 350 -30.24 -7.90 9.52
C LYS A 350 -31.37 -8.28 8.54
N LEU A 351 -31.06 -8.94 7.42
CA LEU A 351 -32.05 -9.39 6.46
C LEU A 351 -32.97 -10.44 7.08
N ASP A 352 -34.24 -10.44 6.67
CA ASP A 352 -35.14 -11.54 7.00
C ASP A 352 -34.72 -12.84 6.28
N PRO A 353 -35.23 -14.02 6.66
CA PRO A 353 -34.85 -15.27 6.04
C PRO A 353 -35.04 -15.31 4.51
N ALA A 354 -36.06 -14.62 3.98
CA ALA A 354 -36.33 -14.56 2.55
C ALA A 354 -35.30 -13.68 1.82
N GLY A 355 -34.92 -12.55 2.43
CA GLY A 355 -33.88 -11.64 1.94
C GLY A 355 -32.49 -12.28 1.98
N LYS A 356 -32.18 -13.06 3.01
CA LYS A 356 -30.94 -13.86 3.05
C LYS A 356 -30.88 -14.85 1.89
N GLU A 357 -31.98 -15.56 1.62
CA GLU A 357 -32.06 -16.52 0.52
C GLU A 357 -31.99 -15.87 -0.86
N ALA A 358 -32.66 -14.73 -1.05
CA ALA A 358 -32.58 -13.94 -2.27
C ALA A 358 -31.15 -13.47 -2.55
N VAL A 359 -30.45 -12.96 -1.53
CA VAL A 359 -29.03 -12.55 -1.63
C VAL A 359 -28.14 -13.75 -1.96
N LYS A 360 -28.34 -14.92 -1.34
CA LYS A 360 -27.60 -16.15 -1.66
C LYS A 360 -27.84 -16.60 -3.12
N ARG A 361 -29.06 -16.48 -3.63
CA ARG A 361 -29.40 -16.83 -5.02
C ARG A 361 -28.78 -15.86 -6.02
N MET A 362 -28.95 -14.56 -5.80
CA MET A 362 -28.35 -13.51 -6.64
C MET A 362 -26.82 -13.62 -6.68
N ALA A 363 -26.21 -13.92 -5.54
CA ALA A 363 -24.79 -14.20 -5.40
C ALA A 363 -24.30 -15.33 -6.33
N LEU A 364 -25.06 -16.44 -6.38
CA LEU A 364 -24.77 -17.58 -7.23
C LEU A 364 -24.96 -17.24 -8.72
N GLU A 365 -26.05 -16.56 -9.07
CA GLU A 365 -26.37 -16.17 -10.45
C GLU A 365 -25.35 -15.20 -11.05
N GLN A 366 -24.92 -14.18 -10.28
CA GLN A 366 -23.88 -13.24 -10.74
C GLN A 366 -22.53 -13.93 -10.93
N PHE A 367 -22.20 -14.89 -10.07
CA PHE A 367 -20.98 -15.68 -10.22
C PHE A 367 -21.01 -16.51 -11.51
N MET A 368 -22.13 -17.19 -11.78
CA MET A 368 -22.35 -17.94 -13.02
C MET A 368 -22.29 -17.06 -14.26
N GLY A 369 -22.91 -15.88 -14.23
CA GLY A 369 -22.87 -14.92 -15.34
C GLY A 369 -21.45 -14.47 -15.69
N ARG A 370 -20.63 -14.18 -14.68
CA ARG A 370 -19.22 -13.77 -14.86
C ARG A 370 -18.34 -14.91 -15.35
N LEU A 371 -18.61 -16.14 -14.91
CA LEU A 371 -17.94 -17.35 -15.41
C LEU A 371 -18.24 -17.58 -16.90
N ALA A 372 -19.50 -17.44 -17.29
CA ALA A 372 -19.92 -17.56 -18.69
C ALA A 372 -19.30 -16.46 -19.58
N GLU A 373 -19.23 -15.21 -19.11
CA GLU A 373 -18.59 -14.11 -19.82
C GLU A 373 -17.09 -14.36 -20.05
N LYS A 374 -16.39 -14.90 -19.04
CA LYS A 374 -14.97 -15.23 -19.13
C LYS A 374 -14.72 -16.40 -20.09
N LYS A 375 -15.60 -17.41 -20.11
CA LYS A 375 -15.53 -18.52 -21.07
C LYS A 375 -15.71 -18.04 -22.51
N ARG A 376 -16.64 -17.10 -22.75
CA ARG A 376 -16.82 -16.45 -24.06
C ARG A 376 -15.58 -15.68 -24.50
N LYS A 377 -14.94 -14.93 -23.60
CA LYS A 377 -13.69 -14.19 -23.90
C LYS A 377 -12.49 -15.12 -24.15
N ALA A 378 -12.48 -16.31 -23.58
CA ALA A 378 -11.41 -17.30 -23.77
C ALA A 378 -11.53 -18.13 -25.06
N HIS A 379 -12.72 -18.17 -25.70
CA HIS A 379 -12.96 -18.91 -26.96
C HIS A 379 -13.10 -17.97 -28.18
N GLY A 380 -12.85 -16.67 -27.99
CA GLY A 380 -12.90 -15.63 -29.02
C GLY A 380 -11.52 -15.22 -29.55
N HIS A 381 -10.61 -16.18 -29.69
CA HIS A 381 -9.35 -16.03 -30.42
C HIS A 381 -9.12 -17.24 -31.31
#